data_AF-A0A9P5UTT7-F1
#
_entry.id   AF-A0A9P5UTT7-F1
#
_cell.length_a   1.000
_cell.length_b   1.000
_cell.length_c   1.000
_cell.angle_alpha   90.00
_cell.angle_beta   90.00
_cell.angle_gamma   90.00
#
_symmetry.space_group_name_H-M   'P 1'
#
loop_
_entity.id
_entity.type
_entity.pdbx_description
1 polymer ?
#
loop_
_entity_poly.entity_id
_entity_poly.type
_entity_poly.pdbx_seq_one_letter_code
_entity_poly.pdbx_strand_id
1 'polypeptide(L)'
;GKAYIGDKEFEGKAHHTLTLSEDGAATVKIQTKDEDAHFVFIAGEPLKEPIVQHGPFVMNSSEEIYDTFVDYQNNKNGFERARNWRSTIA
;
A
#
# COMPACT_ATOMS: atom_id res chain seq x y z
N GLY A 1 3.82 2.73 21.86
CA GLY A 1 5.22 2.80 22.29
C GLY A 1 6.17 2.66 21.13
N LYS A 2 7.45 2.55 21.45
CA LYS A 2 8.57 2.36 20.52
C LYS A 2 8.88 0.88 20.32
N ALA A 3 9.34 0.55 19.12
CA ALA A 3 9.96 -0.73 18.82
C ALA A 3 11.39 -0.52 18.35
N TYR A 4 12.26 -1.49 18.56
CA TYR A 4 13.66 -1.48 18.12
C TYR A 4 13.86 -2.60 17.10
N ILE A 5 14.26 -2.23 15.88
CA ILE A 5 14.28 -3.11 14.71
C ILE A 5 15.73 -3.45 14.32
N GLY A 6 15.98 -4.74 14.11
CA GLY A 6 17.28 -5.29 13.69
C GLY A 6 18.34 -5.27 14.79
N ASP A 7 19.54 -5.75 14.46
CA ASP A 7 20.64 -5.87 15.43
C ASP A 7 21.21 -4.52 15.87
N LYS A 8 20.99 -3.47 15.08
CA LYS A 8 21.37 -2.10 15.42
C LYS A 8 20.32 -1.38 16.29
N GLU A 9 19.25 -2.07 16.67
CA GLU A 9 18.15 -1.52 17.47
C GLU A 9 17.63 -0.18 16.90
N PHE A 10 17.29 -0.14 15.61
CA PHE A 10 16.75 1.07 15.01
C PHE A 10 15.41 1.43 15.65
N GLU A 11 15.27 2.63 16.21
CA GLU A 11 14.05 3.06 16.90
C GLU A 11 12.92 3.37 15.90
N GLY A 12 11.89 2.53 15.91
CA GLY A 12 10.60 2.79 15.30
C GLY A 12 9.66 3.53 16.25
N LYS A 13 9.15 4.68 15.80
CA LYS A 13 8.18 5.52 16.52
C LYS A 13 6.78 5.33 15.97
N ALA A 14 5.78 5.68 16.76
CA ALA A 14 4.38 5.70 16.30
C ALA A 14 4.22 6.54 15.01
N HIS A 15 3.35 6.09 14.12
CA HIS A 15 3.01 6.76 12.85
C HIS A 15 4.17 6.86 11.84
N HIS A 16 5.18 6.00 11.94
CA HIS A 16 6.27 5.92 10.98
C HIS A 16 6.21 4.61 10.19
N THR A 17 6.63 4.69 8.93
CA THR A 17 6.89 3.51 8.09
C THR A 17 8.39 3.26 8.06
N LEU A 18 8.80 2.05 8.41
CA LEU A 18 10.18 1.59 8.28
C LEU A 18 10.25 0.59 7.13
N THR A 19 11.09 0.88 6.13
CA THR A 19 11.32 -0.01 4.99
C THR A 19 12.46 -0.96 5.29
N LEU A 20 12.26 -2.24 4.97
CA LEU A 20 13.30 -3.27 5.03
C LEU A 20 13.84 -3.50 3.62
N SER A 21 15.13 -3.81 3.51
CA SER A 21 15.74 -4.15 2.24
C SER A 21 15.47 -5.61 1.86
N GLU A 22 15.33 -5.89 0.57
CA GLU A 22 15.10 -7.25 0.05
C GLU A 22 16.32 -8.16 0.19
N ASP A 23 17.52 -7.58 0.26
CA ASP A 23 18.81 -8.29 0.39
C ASP A 23 19.20 -8.59 1.85
N GLY A 24 18.28 -8.35 2.79
CA GLY A 24 18.51 -8.53 4.22
C GLY A 24 18.49 -9.99 4.69
N ALA A 25 18.60 -10.16 6.00
CA ALA A 25 18.45 -11.46 6.64
C ALA A 25 17.03 -12.04 6.45
N ALA A 26 16.91 -13.38 6.47
CA ALA A 26 15.63 -14.08 6.36
C ALA A 26 14.65 -13.82 7.52
N THR A 27 15.12 -13.16 8.59
CA THR A 27 14.34 -12.85 9.78
C THR A 27 14.56 -11.41 10.19
N VAL A 28 13.51 -10.77 10.70
CA VAL A 28 13.57 -9.42 11.25
C VAL A 28 13.42 -9.51 12.76
N LYS A 29 14.44 -9.07 13.49
CA LYS A 29 14.39 -8.96 14.95
C LYS A 29 13.65 -7.69 15.34
N ILE A 30 12.66 -7.80 16.22
CA ILE A 30 11.88 -6.67 16.75
C ILE A 30 11.77 -6.83 18.26
N GLN A 31 12.08 -5.78 19.01
CA GLN A 31 12.04 -5.79 20.47
C GLN A 31 11.42 -4.50 21.01
N THR A 32 10.78 -4.61 22.17
CA THR A 32 10.37 -3.47 23.00
C THR A 32 11.32 -3.34 24.20
N LYS A 33 11.29 -2.18 24.86
CA LYS A 33 12.00 -1.95 26.13
C LYS A 33 10.94 -1.79 27.23
N ASP A 34 10.77 -0.58 27.73
CA ASP A 34 9.93 -0.31 28.91
C ASP A 34 8.44 -0.07 28.58
N GLU A 35 8.06 -0.07 27.31
CA GLU A 35 6.71 0.23 26.85
C GLU A 35 6.24 -0.73 25.75
N ASP A 36 4.94 -0.98 25.70
CA ASP A 36 4.34 -1.80 24.65
C ASP A 36 4.37 -1.08 23.29
N ALA A 37 4.59 -1.87 22.24
CA ALA A 37 4.48 -1.43 20.86
C ALA A 37 3.32 -2.13 20.17
N HIS A 38 2.51 -1.34 19.46
CA HIS A 38 1.48 -1.85 18.56
C HIS A 38 1.84 -1.36 17.16
N PHE A 39 2.06 -2.31 16.26
CA PHE A 39 2.47 -2.06 14.88
C PHE A 39 1.94 -3.16 13.97
N VAL A 40 2.00 -2.92 12.67
CA VAL A 40 1.75 -3.93 11.65
C VAL A 40 3.05 -4.24 10.91
N PHE A 41 3.22 -5.51 10.55
CA PHE A 41 4.30 -5.95 9.68
C PHE A 41 3.70 -6.37 8.33
N ILE A 42 4.14 -5.72 7.26
CA ILE A 42 3.62 -5.93 5.91
C ILE A 42 4.77 -6.36 5.02
N ALA A 43 4.64 -7.51 4.38
CA ALA A 43 5.58 -8.05 3.41
C ALA A 43 4.81 -8.70 2.25
N GLY A 44 5.41 -8.69 1.06
CA GLY A 44 4.83 -9.27 -0.14
C GLY A 44 5.89 -9.51 -1.21
N GLU A 45 5.61 -10.42 -2.12
CA GLU A 45 6.47 -10.66 -3.28
C GLU A 45 6.31 -9.51 -4.30
N PRO A 46 7.41 -8.89 -4.77
CA PRO A 46 7.32 -7.89 -5.82
C PRO A 46 6.77 -8.48 -7.12
N LEU A 47 5.70 -7.90 -7.67
CA LEU A 47 5.08 -8.35 -8.92
C LEU A 47 5.99 -8.18 -10.15
N LYS A 48 6.98 -7.26 -10.07
CA LYS A 48 7.92 -6.93 -11.16
C LYS A 48 7.25 -6.49 -12.46
N GLU A 49 6.07 -5.91 -12.37
CA GLU A 49 5.34 -5.31 -13.48
C GLU A 49 5.48 -3.78 -13.45
N PRO A 50 5.37 -3.09 -14.60
CA PRO A 50 5.29 -1.64 -14.61
C PRO A 50 4.07 -1.15 -13.81
N ILE A 51 4.24 -0.03 -13.10
CA ILE A 51 3.19 0.60 -12.32
C ILE A 51 2.96 2.00 -12.87
N VAL A 52 1.75 2.26 -13.36
CA VAL A 52 1.29 3.60 -13.75
C VAL A 52 0.07 3.94 -12.91
N GLN A 53 0.16 4.98 -12.10
CA GLN A 53 -0.92 5.43 -11.23
C GLN A 53 -1.40 6.82 -11.62
N HIS A 54 -2.72 7.00 -11.70
CA HIS A 54 -3.32 8.32 -11.81
C HIS A 54 -4.62 8.39 -10.99
N GLY A 55 -4.58 9.13 -9.88
CA GLY A 55 -5.72 9.26 -8.98
C GLY A 55 -6.14 7.90 -8.38
N PRO A 56 -7.41 7.47 -8.56
CA PRO A 56 -7.92 6.23 -7.96
C PRO A 56 -7.53 4.96 -8.73
N PHE A 57 -6.92 5.08 -9.92
CA PHE A 57 -6.63 3.95 -10.79
C PHE A 57 -5.13 3.67 -10.87
N VAL A 58 -4.78 2.38 -10.87
CA VAL A 58 -3.41 1.85 -11.01
C VAL A 58 -3.47 0.75 -12.08
N MET A 59 -2.69 0.90 -13.15
CA MET A 59 -2.60 -0.03 -14.28
C MET A 59 -1.14 -0.25 -14.68
N ASN A 60 -0.88 -1.07 -15.70
CA ASN A 60 0.47 -1.40 -16.16
C ASN A 60 0.97 -0.48 -17.29
N SER A 61 0.10 0.32 -17.93
CA SER A 61 0.50 1.31 -18.95
C SER A 61 -0.31 2.62 -18.92
N SER A 62 0.22 3.67 -19.54
CA SER A 62 -0.48 4.96 -19.66
C SER A 62 -1.73 4.90 -20.55
N GLU A 63 -1.73 4.01 -21.54
CA GLU A 63 -2.89 3.77 -22.43
C GLU A 63 -4.05 3.15 -21.63
N GLU A 64 -3.77 2.12 -20.83
CA GLU A 64 -4.76 1.48 -19.95
C GLU A 64 -5.36 2.47 -18.94
N ILE A 65 -4.56 3.40 -18.42
CA ILE A 65 -5.08 4.48 -17.55
C ILE A 65 -6.07 5.37 -18.30
N TYR A 66 -5.73 5.78 -19.52
CA TYR A 66 -6.62 6.61 -20.34
C TYR A 66 -7.95 5.90 -20.62
N ASP A 67 -7.88 4.64 -21.05
CA ASP A 67 -9.06 3.82 -21.31
C ASP A 67 -9.91 3.63 -20.05
N THR A 68 -9.29 3.39 -18.89
CA THR A 68 -9.98 3.26 -17.60
C THR A 68 -10.74 4.53 -17.24
N PHE A 69 -10.18 5.72 -17.51
CA PHE A 69 -10.89 6.98 -17.29
C PHE A 69 -12.07 7.14 -18.25
N VAL A 70 -11.92 6.78 -19.52
CA VAL A 70 -13.01 6.78 -20.51
C VAL A 70 -14.13 5.85 -20.06
N ASP A 71 -13.79 4.66 -19.55
CA ASP A 71 -14.76 3.69 -19.05
C ASP A 71 -15.49 4.17 -17.80
N TYR A 72 -14.77 4.76 -16.85
CA TYR A 72 -15.36 5.35 -15.66
C TYR A 72 -16.34 6.48 -16.01
N GLN A 73 -15.93 7.42 -16.88
CA GLN A 73 -16.78 8.54 -17.31
C GLN A 73 -18.02 8.07 -18.07
N ASN A 74 -17.90 7.00 -18.86
CA ASN A 74 -18.99 6.46 -19.66
C ASN A 74 -19.80 5.35 -18.96
N ASN A 75 -19.44 4.96 -17.72
CA ASN A 75 -20.06 3.87 -16.97
C ASN A 75 -20.02 2.53 -17.74
N LYS A 76 -18.84 2.09 -18.16
CA LYS A 76 -18.62 0.85 -18.93
C LYS A 76 -17.53 -0.01 -18.30
N ASN A 77 -17.39 -1.24 -18.80
CA ASN A 77 -16.31 -2.18 -18.48
C ASN A 77 -16.09 -2.36 -16.97
N GLY A 78 -17.19 -2.56 -16.23
CA GLY A 78 -17.18 -2.74 -14.77
C GLY A 78 -17.71 -1.53 -13.98
N PHE A 79 -17.82 -0.35 -14.61
CA PHE A 79 -18.38 0.86 -13.98
C PHE A 79 -19.88 1.10 -14.28
N GLU A 80 -20.61 0.13 -14.83
CA GLU A 80 -22.00 0.31 -15.27
C GLU A 80 -22.94 0.75 -14.14
N ARG A 81 -22.66 0.29 -12.92
CA ARG A 81 -23.45 0.65 -11.74
C ARG A 81 -23.24 2.08 -11.27
N ALA A 82 -22.17 2.77 -11.69
CA ALA A 82 -21.91 4.14 -11.26
C ALA A 82 -22.96 5.14 -11.79
N ARG A 83 -23.63 4.85 -12.91
CA ARG A 83 -24.49 5.79 -13.65
C ARG A 83 -25.51 6.52 -12.79
N ASN A 84 -26.14 5.81 -11.85
CA ASN A 84 -27.16 6.35 -10.96
C ASN A 84 -26.89 6.00 -9.49
N TRP A 85 -25.70 5.50 -9.17
CA TRP A 85 -25.39 5.12 -7.80
C TRP A 85 -25.17 6.34 -6.93
N ARG A 86 -25.76 6.31 -5.74
CA ARG A 86 -25.53 7.29 -4.67
C ARG A 86 -25.49 6.54 -3.35
N SER A 87 -24.51 6.87 -2.53
CA SER A 87 -24.41 6.38 -1.17
C SER A 87 -25.50 7.00 -0.29
N THR A 88 -25.99 6.26 0.72
CA THR A 88 -26.91 6.76 1.75
C THR A 88 -26.19 7.25 3.01
N ILE A 89 -24.87 7.05 3.09
CA ILE A 89 -24.04 7.38 4.25
C ILE A 89 -22.98 8.45 3.94
N ALA A 90 -23.03 9.01 2.72
CA ALA A 90 -22.19 10.13 2.33
C ALA A 90 -22.83 11.46 2.75
#